data_AF-A0A8C7FEF7-F1
#
_entry.id   AF-A0A8C7FEF7-F1
#
_cell.length_a   1.000
_cell.length_b   1.000
_cell.length_c   1.000
_cell.angle_alpha   90.00
_cell.angle_beta   90.00
_cell.angle_gamma   90.00
#
_symmetry.space_group_name_H-M   'P 1'
#
loop_
_entity.id
_entity.type
_entity.pdbx_description
1 polymer ?
#
loop_
_entity_poly.entity_id
_entity_poly.type
_entity_poly.pdbx_seq_one_letter_code
_entity_poly.pdbx_strand_id
1 'polypeptide(L)'
;MADSRERSKTGEDEPQGAVGGDDVNDERIMEQGAIVLRGYVIERISAENPGRHLAPEDLGGRPNEQEDHQVKNMVQQLLLIADDMNRNAELQHLINRVQVNCAQDVFFSVAREIFADGINWGRVVSLFHLAYKLIYKALTQNHLESIKMVINWVIQFIRENVSTWIRQQGGWEAVISTVSHWRTVSLVAAVAFVTVMVYWRKTR
;
A
#
# COMPACT_ATOMS: atom_id res chain seq x y z
N MET A 1 -44.45 -9.86 63.16
CA MET A 1 -43.07 -9.46 63.48
C MET A 1 -42.25 -9.57 62.20
N ALA A 2 -41.69 -8.42 61.79
CA ALA A 2 -40.59 -8.16 60.86
C ALA A 2 -40.57 -8.82 59.45
N ASP A 3 -41.05 -8.02 58.48
CA ASP A 3 -40.33 -7.54 57.29
C ASP A 3 -38.93 -8.12 57.00
N SER A 4 -38.75 -8.66 55.79
CA SER A 4 -37.46 -8.68 55.10
C SER A 4 -37.63 -8.78 53.58
N ARG A 5 -37.66 -7.60 52.96
CA ARG A 5 -36.91 -7.20 51.76
C ARG A 5 -37.12 -7.94 50.44
N GLU A 6 -37.86 -7.25 49.57
CA GLU A 6 -37.61 -7.17 48.14
C GLU A 6 -36.12 -6.98 47.81
N ARG A 7 -35.63 -7.72 46.82
CA ARG A 7 -34.54 -7.23 45.97
C ARG A 7 -34.77 -7.68 44.54
N SER A 8 -35.42 -6.81 43.78
CA SER A 8 -35.20 -6.76 42.34
C SER A 8 -33.72 -6.44 42.10
N LYS A 9 -33.10 -7.17 41.18
CA LYS A 9 -31.94 -6.67 40.44
C LYS A 9 -32.18 -6.96 38.98
N THR A 10 -32.89 -6.01 38.40
CA THR A 10 -32.92 -5.67 36.98
C THR A 10 -31.52 -5.26 36.53
N GLY A 11 -31.14 -5.70 35.33
CA GLY A 11 -30.27 -4.96 34.41
C GLY A 11 -28.77 -5.04 34.68
N GLU A 12 -28.07 -5.76 33.81
CA GLU A 12 -26.85 -5.32 33.13
C GLU A 12 -26.55 -6.35 32.02
N ASP A 13 -27.46 -6.44 31.05
CA ASP A 13 -27.04 -6.87 29.70
C ASP A 13 -26.35 -5.66 29.08
N GLU A 14 -25.02 -5.65 29.14
CA GLU A 14 -24.22 -4.74 28.32
C GLU A 14 -24.60 -4.95 26.85
N PRO A 15 -24.96 -3.90 26.10
CA PRO A 15 -25.13 -4.04 24.67
C PRO A 15 -23.75 -4.35 24.08
N GLN A 16 -23.59 -5.56 23.53
CA GLN A 16 -22.47 -5.91 22.67
C GLN A 16 -22.33 -4.84 21.57
N GLY A 17 -21.33 -3.98 21.74
CA GLY A 17 -20.99 -2.93 20.79
C GLY A 17 -20.58 -3.54 19.46
N ALA A 18 -21.29 -3.12 18.41
CA ALA A 18 -20.95 -3.15 16.99
C ALA A 18 -19.69 -3.95 16.56
N VAL A 19 -19.81 -5.29 16.51
CA VAL A 19 -18.81 -6.17 15.85
C VAL A 19 -18.68 -5.88 14.34
N GLY A 20 -19.63 -5.17 13.73
CA GLY A 20 -19.61 -4.90 12.29
C GLY A 20 -18.79 -3.69 11.82
N GLY A 21 -18.32 -2.81 12.73
CA GLY A 21 -17.63 -1.57 12.33
C GLY A 21 -16.21 -1.80 11.82
N ASP A 22 -15.47 -2.69 12.48
CA ASP A 22 -14.07 -2.97 12.14
C ASP A 22 -13.95 -3.87 10.91
N ASP A 23 -14.83 -4.87 10.77
CA ASP A 23 -14.85 -5.78 9.62
C ASP A 23 -15.16 -5.06 8.30
N VAL A 24 -16.07 -4.08 8.30
CA VAL A 24 -16.42 -3.29 7.10
C VAL A 24 -15.27 -2.37 6.69
N ASN A 25 -14.55 -1.78 7.65
CA ASN A 25 -13.38 -0.95 7.36
C ASN A 25 -12.24 -1.79 6.79
N ASP A 26 -12.07 -3.02 7.27
CA ASP A 26 -11.04 -3.92 6.77
C ASP A 26 -11.31 -4.38 5.35
N GLU A 27 -12.55 -4.76 5.05
CA GLU A 27 -12.91 -5.11 3.68
C GLU A 27 -12.68 -3.93 2.73
N ARG A 28 -12.99 -2.70 3.14
CA ARG A 28 -12.73 -1.50 2.34
C ARG A 28 -11.23 -1.26 2.13
N ILE A 29 -10.39 -1.42 3.15
CA ILE A 29 -8.93 -1.30 3.04
C ILE A 29 -8.39 -2.36 2.07
N MET A 30 -8.91 -3.58 2.13
CA MET A 30 -8.48 -4.66 1.25
C MET A 30 -8.93 -4.44 -0.20
N GLU A 31 -10.17 -4.01 -0.42
CA GLU A 31 -10.70 -3.70 -1.75
C GLU A 31 -9.90 -2.56 -2.40
N GLN A 32 -9.69 -1.46 -1.68
CA GLN A 32 -8.85 -0.36 -2.16
C GLN A 32 -7.41 -0.81 -2.42
N GLY A 33 -6.82 -1.62 -1.55
CA GLY A 33 -5.47 -2.14 -1.73
C GLY A 33 -5.30 -2.92 -3.03
N ALA A 34 -6.32 -3.70 -3.41
CA ALA A 34 -6.33 -4.45 -4.67
C ALA A 34 -6.45 -3.53 -5.89
N ILE A 35 -7.33 -2.53 -5.84
CA ILE A 35 -7.51 -1.54 -6.91
C ILE A 35 -6.21 -0.75 -7.11
N VAL A 36 -5.60 -0.27 -6.03
CA VAL A 36 -4.37 0.55 -6.09
C VAL A 36 -3.18 -0.29 -6.57
N LEU A 37 -3.07 -1.55 -6.15
CA LEU A 37 -2.05 -2.47 -6.67
C LEU A 37 -2.19 -2.68 -8.19
N ARG A 38 -3.41 -2.93 -8.68
CA ARG A 38 -3.66 -3.12 -10.12
C ARG A 38 -3.29 -1.88 -10.92
N GLY A 39 -3.72 -0.70 -10.46
CA GLY A 39 -3.35 0.58 -11.09
C GLY A 39 -1.82 0.78 -11.13
N TYR A 40 -1.14 0.52 -10.02
CA TYR A 40 0.32 0.58 -9.96
C TYR A 40 0.99 -0.36 -10.98
N VAL A 41 0.53 -1.61 -11.07
CA VAL A 41 1.09 -2.60 -12.01
C VAL A 41 0.84 -2.19 -13.47
N ILE A 42 -0.37 -1.72 -13.80
CA ILE A 42 -0.73 -1.25 -15.15
C ILE A 42 0.20 -0.13 -15.59
N GLU A 43 0.38 0.89 -14.75
CA GLU A 43 1.25 2.03 -15.05
C GLU A 43 2.72 1.61 -15.22
N ARG A 44 3.24 0.74 -14.34
CA ARG A 44 4.63 0.26 -14.45
C ARG A 44 4.88 -0.56 -15.72
N ILE A 45 3.94 -1.41 -16.11
CA ILE A 45 4.08 -2.23 -17.32
C ILE A 45 3.93 -1.36 -18.57
N SER A 46 2.99 -0.41 -18.56
CA SER A 46 2.81 0.54 -19.67
C SER A 46 4.06 1.39 -19.90
N ALA A 47 4.74 1.80 -18.82
CA ALA A 47 6.00 2.53 -18.89
C ALA A 47 7.16 1.67 -19.43
N GLU A 48 7.24 0.38 -19.08
CA GLU A 48 8.30 -0.53 -19.53
C GLU A 48 8.05 -1.10 -20.94
N ASN A 49 6.78 -1.18 -21.36
CA ASN A 49 6.40 -1.71 -22.66
C ASN A 49 5.14 -1.00 -23.23
N PRO A 50 5.30 0.19 -23.85
CA PRO A 50 4.18 1.03 -24.29
C PRO A 50 3.23 0.39 -25.31
N GLY A 51 3.66 -0.67 -26.00
CA GLY A 51 2.82 -1.41 -26.93
C GLY A 51 1.83 -2.36 -26.25
N ARG A 52 2.03 -2.67 -24.95
CA ARG A 52 1.19 -3.60 -24.20
C ARG A 52 0.17 -2.82 -23.36
N HIS A 53 -1.05 -2.76 -23.86
CA HIS A 53 -2.18 -2.19 -23.12
C HIS A 53 -2.71 -3.26 -22.17
N LEU A 54 -2.68 -2.98 -20.86
CA LEU A 54 -3.28 -3.82 -19.84
C LEU A 54 -4.51 -3.12 -19.27
N ALA A 55 -5.61 -3.86 -19.19
CA ALA A 55 -6.82 -3.41 -18.55
C ALA A 55 -6.92 -4.00 -17.13
N PRO A 56 -7.70 -3.41 -16.21
CA PRO A 56 -7.88 -3.94 -14.87
C PRO A 56 -8.34 -5.40 -14.83
N GLU A 57 -9.12 -5.82 -15.83
CA GLU A 57 -9.68 -7.17 -15.96
C GLU A 57 -8.60 -8.22 -16.21
N ASP A 58 -7.53 -7.86 -16.92
CA ASP A 58 -6.36 -8.73 -17.14
C ASP A 58 -5.67 -9.09 -15.82
N LEU A 59 -5.86 -8.24 -14.81
CA LEU A 59 -5.35 -8.41 -13.45
C LEU A 59 -6.45 -8.84 -12.47
N GLY A 60 -7.64 -9.22 -12.94
CA GLY A 60 -8.76 -9.66 -12.11
C GLY A 60 -9.53 -8.54 -11.39
N GLY A 61 -9.44 -7.30 -11.88
CA GLY A 61 -10.20 -6.14 -11.44
C GLY A 61 -11.54 -5.95 -12.14
N ARG A 62 -12.25 -4.88 -11.79
CA ARG A 62 -13.51 -4.45 -12.43
C ARG A 62 -13.24 -3.39 -13.52
N PRO A 63 -14.11 -3.29 -14.54
CA PRO A 63 -14.03 -2.19 -15.50
C PRO A 63 -14.16 -0.84 -14.82
N ASN A 64 -13.39 0.12 -15.33
CA ASN A 64 -13.40 1.53 -14.93
C ASN A 64 -13.02 1.80 -13.46
N GLU A 65 -12.55 0.81 -12.69
CA GLU A 65 -12.13 1.00 -11.30
C GLU A 65 -10.93 1.98 -11.17
N GLN A 66 -10.17 2.16 -12.26
CA GLN A 66 -9.03 3.06 -12.36
C GLN A 66 -9.40 4.46 -12.86
N GLU A 67 -10.68 4.73 -13.16
CA GLU A 67 -11.12 6.05 -13.62
C GLU A 67 -11.24 7.06 -12.48
N ASP A 68 -11.44 6.58 -11.24
CA ASP A 68 -11.55 7.37 -10.03
C ASP A 68 -10.29 8.24 -9.82
N HIS A 69 -10.51 9.55 -9.71
CA HIS A 69 -9.45 10.54 -9.50
C HIS A 69 -8.65 10.28 -8.21
N GLN A 70 -9.30 9.79 -7.16
CA GLN A 70 -8.65 9.47 -5.90
C GLN A 70 -7.71 8.28 -6.06
N VAL A 71 -8.14 7.23 -6.76
CA VAL A 71 -7.30 6.07 -7.10
C VAL A 71 -6.10 6.48 -7.93
N LYS A 72 -6.31 7.27 -8.99
CA LYS A 72 -5.23 7.80 -9.83
C LYS A 72 -4.19 8.57 -9.02
N ASN A 73 -4.65 9.44 -8.11
CA ASN A 73 -3.75 10.18 -7.24
C ASN A 73 -2.96 9.25 -6.32
N MET A 74 -3.59 8.25 -5.69
CA MET A 74 -2.88 7.28 -4.84
C MET A 74 -1.82 6.51 -5.64
N VAL A 75 -2.17 6.00 -6.82
CA VAL A 75 -1.25 5.27 -7.71
C VAL A 75 -0.07 6.16 -8.10
N GLN A 76 -0.32 7.40 -8.51
CA GLN A 76 0.73 8.35 -8.89
C GLN A 76 1.72 8.60 -7.74
N GLN A 77 1.24 8.73 -6.50
CA GLN A 77 2.11 8.96 -5.35
C GLN A 77 2.95 7.74 -4.99
N LEU A 78 2.38 6.54 -5.12
CA LEU A 78 3.15 5.30 -4.98
C LEU A 78 4.22 5.17 -6.07
N LEU A 79 3.94 5.59 -7.31
CA LEU A 79 4.93 5.61 -8.38
C LEU A 79 6.08 6.57 -8.08
N LEU A 80 5.79 7.78 -7.56
CA LEU A 80 6.82 8.73 -7.16
C LEU A 80 7.74 8.17 -6.07
N ILE A 81 7.17 7.51 -5.05
CA ILE A 81 7.95 6.83 -4.00
C ILE A 81 8.79 5.70 -4.64
N ALA A 82 8.21 4.95 -5.58
CA ALA A 82 8.91 3.86 -6.24
C ALA A 82 10.11 4.35 -7.05
N ASP A 83 9.99 5.48 -7.74
CA ASP A 83 11.07 6.04 -8.56
C ASP A 83 12.25 6.54 -7.71
N ASP A 84 11.96 7.09 -6.53
CA ASP A 84 13.01 7.43 -5.54
C ASP A 84 13.71 6.18 -5.00
N MET A 85 12.92 5.14 -4.71
CA MET A 85 13.39 3.89 -4.13
C MET A 85 14.11 2.96 -5.13
N ASN A 86 13.80 3.01 -6.42
CA ASN A 86 14.38 2.13 -7.45
C ASN A 86 15.92 2.30 -7.59
N ARG A 87 16.47 3.34 -6.97
CA ARG A 87 17.92 3.57 -6.81
C ARG A 87 18.57 2.67 -5.75
N ASN A 88 17.79 1.96 -4.94
CA ASN A 88 18.29 1.11 -3.85
C ASN A 88 18.65 -0.31 -4.33
N ALA A 89 19.94 -0.64 -4.31
CA ALA A 89 20.48 -1.93 -4.76
C ALA A 89 20.06 -3.13 -3.90
N GLU A 90 19.79 -2.92 -2.61
CA GLU A 90 19.37 -3.98 -1.68
C GLU A 90 17.97 -4.51 -2.04
N LEU A 91 17.05 -3.60 -2.36
CA LEU A 91 15.72 -3.96 -2.84
C LEU A 91 15.78 -4.77 -4.14
N GLN A 92 16.64 -4.37 -5.08
CA GLN A 92 16.83 -5.09 -6.34
C GLN A 92 17.35 -6.51 -6.11
N HIS A 93 18.27 -6.69 -5.17
CA HIS A 93 18.78 -8.01 -4.81
C HIS A 93 17.67 -8.90 -4.23
N LEU A 94 16.83 -8.39 -3.34
CA LEU A 94 15.71 -9.13 -2.76
C LEU A 94 14.68 -9.57 -3.82
N ILE A 95 14.37 -8.67 -4.77
CA ILE A 95 13.42 -8.95 -5.85
C ILE A 95 13.94 -10.06 -6.78
N ASN A 96 15.23 -10.05 -7.10
CA ASN A 96 15.84 -11.04 -8.00
C ASN A 96 15.86 -12.47 -7.42
N ARG A 97 15.63 -12.64 -6.11
CA ARG A 97 15.52 -13.97 -5.47
C ARG A 97 14.22 -14.70 -5.84
N VAL A 98 13.20 -14.01 -6.33
CA VAL A 98 11.87 -14.61 -6.56
C VAL A 98 11.72 -15.13 -7.99
N GLN A 99 11.57 -16.45 -8.16
CA GLN A 99 11.29 -17.10 -9.45
C GLN A 99 9.77 -17.33 -9.62
N VAL A 100 9.25 -17.22 -10.86
CA VAL A 100 7.79 -17.19 -11.14
C VAL A 100 7.08 -18.53 -10.89
N ASN A 101 7.81 -19.63 -11.05
CA ASN A 101 7.26 -20.98 -11.18
C ASN A 101 7.18 -21.75 -9.85
N CYS A 102 7.72 -21.21 -8.74
CA CYS A 102 7.66 -21.80 -7.39
C CYS A 102 7.81 -20.68 -6.33
N ALA A 103 6.84 -19.75 -6.29
CA ALA A 103 7.09 -18.41 -5.74
C ALA A 103 6.41 -18.09 -4.40
N GLN A 104 5.42 -18.84 -3.94
CA GLN A 104 4.61 -18.39 -2.79
C GLN A 104 5.46 -18.24 -1.51
N ASP A 105 6.12 -19.30 -1.07
CA ASP A 105 6.95 -19.26 0.15
C ASP A 105 8.08 -18.24 0.04
N VAL A 106 8.68 -18.13 -1.16
CA VAL A 106 9.75 -17.17 -1.45
C VAL A 106 9.21 -15.74 -1.40
N PHE A 107 8.03 -15.48 -1.97
CA PHE A 107 7.35 -14.20 -1.92
C PHE A 107 7.07 -13.79 -0.47
N PHE A 108 6.46 -14.67 0.33
CA PHE A 108 6.18 -14.39 1.74
C PHE A 108 7.45 -14.23 2.57
N SER A 109 8.53 -14.94 2.23
CA SER A 109 9.84 -14.74 2.88
C SER A 109 10.41 -13.36 2.57
N VAL A 110 10.45 -12.97 1.29
CA VAL A 110 10.96 -11.65 0.89
C VAL A 110 10.07 -10.53 1.44
N ALA A 111 8.75 -10.69 1.44
CA ALA A 111 7.83 -9.75 2.06
C ALA A 111 8.14 -9.58 3.56
N ARG A 112 8.31 -10.68 4.31
CA ARG A 112 8.73 -10.59 5.73
C ARG A 112 10.06 -9.86 5.91
N GLU A 113 11.04 -10.09 5.04
CA GLU A 113 12.32 -9.35 5.05
C GLU A 113 12.12 -7.85 4.80
N ILE A 114 11.28 -7.46 3.83
CA ILE A 114 10.96 -6.04 3.53
C ILE A 114 10.41 -5.30 4.77
N PHE A 115 9.60 -5.98 5.59
CA PHE A 115 8.92 -5.39 6.73
C PHE A 115 9.59 -5.69 8.09
N ALA A 116 10.78 -6.30 8.11
CA ALA A 116 11.43 -6.76 9.35
C ALA A 116 11.59 -5.65 10.41
N ASP A 117 12.00 -4.44 10.00
CA ASP A 117 12.19 -3.31 10.93
C ASP A 117 10.99 -2.35 11.04
N GLY A 118 9.78 -2.79 10.64
CA GLY A 118 8.55 -1.99 10.70
C GLY A 118 7.93 -1.61 9.34
N ILE A 119 6.91 -0.75 9.38
CA ILE A 119 6.03 -0.46 8.24
C ILE A 119 6.09 1.03 7.88
N ASN A 120 6.28 1.32 6.59
CA ASN A 120 6.14 2.65 6.00
C ASN A 120 5.72 2.53 4.52
N TRP A 121 5.34 3.65 3.91
CA TRP A 121 4.91 3.68 2.51
C TRP A 121 5.97 3.19 1.51
N GLY A 122 7.27 3.44 1.76
CA GLY A 122 8.35 2.90 0.93
C GLY A 122 8.40 1.36 0.93
N ARG A 123 8.17 0.73 2.08
CA ARG A 123 8.10 -0.74 2.20
C ARG A 123 6.82 -1.31 1.57
N VAL A 124 5.69 -0.62 1.69
CA VAL A 124 4.45 -0.97 0.96
C VAL A 124 4.69 -0.91 -0.55
N VAL A 125 5.37 0.13 -1.04
CA VAL A 125 5.76 0.24 -2.45
C VAL A 125 6.76 -0.83 -2.84
N SER A 126 7.66 -1.26 -1.96
CA SER A 126 8.60 -2.37 -2.22
C SER A 126 7.85 -3.68 -2.48
N LEU A 127 6.82 -3.96 -1.67
CA LEU A 127 5.94 -5.12 -1.87
C LEU A 127 5.20 -5.05 -3.20
N PHE A 128 4.66 -3.87 -3.56
CA PHE A 128 3.98 -3.66 -4.85
C PHE A 128 4.94 -3.83 -6.02
N HIS A 129 6.17 -3.34 -5.87
CA HIS A 129 7.20 -3.44 -6.90
C HIS A 129 7.62 -4.90 -7.12
N LEU A 130 7.78 -5.67 -6.04
CA LEU A 130 7.99 -7.11 -6.10
C LEU A 130 6.87 -7.82 -6.88
N ALA A 131 5.61 -7.50 -6.56
CA ALA A 131 4.44 -8.05 -7.24
C ALA A 131 4.43 -7.71 -8.74
N TYR A 132 4.68 -6.45 -9.10
CA TYR A 132 4.79 -6.02 -10.49
C TYR A 132 5.85 -6.82 -11.25
N LYS A 133 7.04 -7.05 -10.69
CA LYS A 133 8.09 -7.83 -11.37
C LYS A 133 7.67 -9.28 -11.60
N LEU A 134 6.96 -9.89 -10.66
CA LEU A 134 6.41 -11.23 -10.82
C LEU A 134 5.30 -11.29 -11.88
N ILE A 135 4.38 -10.32 -11.88
CA ILE A 135 3.30 -10.21 -12.85
C ILE A 135 3.86 -9.97 -14.26
N TYR A 136 4.83 -9.07 -14.40
CA TYR A 136 5.51 -8.81 -15.67
C TYR A 136 6.19 -10.06 -16.22
N LYS A 137 6.87 -10.82 -15.36
CA LYS A 137 7.49 -12.08 -15.77
C LYS A 137 6.46 -13.16 -16.12
N ALA A 138 5.35 -13.25 -15.39
CA ALA A 138 4.24 -14.14 -15.74
C ALA A 138 3.59 -13.77 -17.10
N LEU A 139 3.41 -12.48 -17.38
CA LEU A 139 2.88 -11.97 -18.65
C LEU A 139 3.80 -12.26 -19.84
N THR A 140 5.11 -12.15 -19.66
CA THR A 140 6.10 -12.46 -20.72
C THR A 140 6.25 -13.96 -20.96
N GLN A 141 5.93 -14.79 -19.97
CA GLN A 141 5.92 -16.25 -20.06
C GLN A 141 4.52 -16.83 -20.39
N ASN A 142 3.52 -15.98 -20.59
CA ASN A 142 2.13 -16.34 -20.87
C ASN A 142 1.46 -17.23 -19.79
N HIS A 143 1.84 -17.04 -18.52
CA HIS A 143 1.28 -17.76 -17.36
C HIS A 143 0.22 -16.91 -16.65
N LEU A 144 -0.94 -16.72 -17.29
CA LEU A 144 -1.98 -15.79 -16.80
C LEU A 144 -2.57 -16.18 -15.44
N GLU A 145 -2.66 -17.47 -15.13
CA GLU A 145 -3.13 -17.95 -13.82
C GLU A 145 -2.24 -17.48 -12.65
N SER A 146 -0.94 -17.29 -12.91
CA SER A 146 0.01 -16.80 -11.90
C SER A 146 -0.24 -15.33 -11.53
N ILE A 147 -0.86 -14.54 -12.41
CA ILE A 147 -1.12 -13.11 -12.15
C ILE A 147 -2.10 -12.95 -10.99
N LYS A 148 -3.23 -13.67 -11.04
CA LYS A 148 -4.25 -13.65 -9.98
C LYS A 148 -3.68 -14.18 -8.67
N MET A 149 -2.84 -15.21 -8.73
CA MET A 149 -2.16 -15.75 -7.54
C MET A 149 -1.26 -14.71 -6.88
N VAL A 150 -0.44 -13.99 -7.64
CA VAL A 150 0.45 -12.95 -7.10
C VAL A 150 -0.34 -11.83 -6.43
N ILE A 151 -1.41 -11.36 -7.07
CA ILE A 151 -2.29 -10.33 -6.47
C ILE A 151 -2.88 -10.86 -5.15
N ASN A 152 -3.37 -12.09 -5.13
CA ASN A 152 -3.90 -12.69 -3.92
C ASN A 152 -2.86 -12.79 -2.79
N TRP A 153 -1.60 -13.16 -3.09
CA TRP A 153 -0.53 -13.19 -2.09
C TRP A 153 -0.25 -11.81 -1.49
N VAL A 154 -0.24 -10.76 -2.31
CA VAL A 154 -0.03 -9.39 -1.84
C VAL A 154 -1.18 -8.97 -0.91
N ILE A 155 -2.41 -9.20 -1.33
CA ILE A 155 -3.61 -8.87 -0.54
C ILE A 155 -3.66 -9.68 0.75
N GLN A 156 -3.32 -10.97 0.70
CA GLN A 156 -3.19 -11.79 1.91
C GLN A 156 -2.14 -11.20 2.86
N PHE A 157 -0.94 -10.88 2.37
CA PHE A 157 0.12 -10.32 3.20
C PHE A 157 -0.29 -8.98 3.84
N ILE A 158 -0.94 -8.11 3.07
CA ILE A 158 -1.46 -6.84 3.57
C ILE A 158 -2.49 -7.07 4.66
N ARG A 159 -3.44 -7.98 4.45
CA ARG A 159 -4.48 -8.30 5.44
C ARG A 159 -3.86 -8.71 6.77
N GLU A 160 -2.88 -9.61 6.72
CA GLU A 160 -2.26 -10.22 7.90
C GLU A 160 -1.26 -9.30 8.62
N ASN A 161 -0.56 -8.42 7.89
CA ASN A 161 0.61 -7.72 8.45
C ASN A 161 0.56 -6.19 8.36
N VAL A 162 -0.23 -5.62 7.44
CA VAL A 162 -0.13 -4.19 7.07
C VAL A 162 -1.45 -3.44 7.26
N SER A 163 -2.59 -4.12 7.20
CA SER A 163 -3.94 -3.56 7.24
C SER A 163 -4.18 -2.65 8.43
N THR A 164 -3.78 -3.07 9.63
CA THR A 164 -3.93 -2.29 10.86
C THR A 164 -3.13 -0.98 10.79
N TRP A 165 -1.92 -1.02 10.23
CA TRP A 165 -1.11 0.18 10.06
C TRP A 165 -1.73 1.14 9.04
N ILE A 166 -2.23 0.63 7.90
CA ILE A 166 -2.94 1.45 6.90
C ILE A 166 -4.16 2.13 7.52
N ARG A 167 -4.92 1.40 8.35
CA ARG A 167 -6.06 1.95 9.09
C ARG A 167 -5.64 3.09 10.01
N GLN A 168 -4.54 2.91 10.75
CA GLN A 168 -3.98 3.96 11.63
C GLN A 168 -3.49 5.20 10.86
N GLN A 169 -3.07 5.04 9.60
CA GLN A 169 -2.75 6.19 8.73
C GLN A 169 -3.99 6.94 8.25
N GLY A 170 -5.20 6.39 8.44
CA GLY A 170 -6.44 6.95 7.91
C GLY A 170 -6.84 6.41 6.54
N GLY A 171 -6.30 5.26 6.13
CA GLY A 171 -6.59 4.62 4.84
C GLY A 171 -5.47 4.80 3.81
N TRP A 172 -5.73 4.33 2.58
CA TRP A 172 -4.78 4.40 1.48
C TRP A 172 -4.55 5.84 1.00
N GLU A 173 -5.53 6.72 1.21
CA GLU A 173 -5.48 8.14 0.87
C GLU A 173 -4.33 8.87 1.57
N ALA A 174 -3.88 8.35 2.71
CA ALA A 174 -2.76 8.92 3.46
C ALA A 174 -1.44 8.92 2.67
N VAL A 175 -1.29 8.06 1.65
CA VAL A 175 -0.13 8.10 0.74
C VAL A 175 -0.03 9.45 0.03
N ILE A 176 -1.17 10.06 -0.31
CA ILE A 176 -1.22 11.36 -0.99
C ILE A 176 -0.68 12.46 -0.09
N SER A 177 -1.04 12.41 1.19
CA SER A 177 -0.57 13.38 2.17
C SER A 177 0.94 13.24 2.41
N THR A 178 1.47 12.01 2.44
CA THR A 178 2.86 11.74 2.80
C THR A 178 3.84 12.49 1.89
N VAL A 179 3.67 12.39 0.58
CA VAL A 179 4.57 13.05 -0.39
C VAL A 179 4.37 14.58 -0.41
N SER A 180 3.14 15.05 -0.16
CA SER A 180 2.86 16.49 -0.08
C SER A 180 3.64 17.17 1.07
N HIS A 181 3.71 16.54 2.23
CA HIS A 181 4.45 17.08 3.39
C HIS A 181 5.95 17.17 3.12
N TRP A 182 6.56 16.19 2.45
CA TRP A 182 7.99 16.26 2.09
C TRP A 182 8.28 17.38 1.07
N ARG A 183 7.35 17.63 0.14
CA ARG A 183 7.46 18.74 -0.81
C ARG A 183 7.38 20.09 -0.13
N THR A 184 6.47 20.28 0.83
CA THR A 184 6.35 21.55 1.57
C THR A 184 7.54 21.77 2.49
N VAL A 185 8.01 20.74 3.21
CA VAL A 185 9.20 20.82 4.07
C VAL A 185 10.46 21.18 3.26
N SER A 186 10.66 20.53 2.10
CA SER A 186 11.80 20.83 1.23
C SER A 186 11.80 22.28 0.73
N LEU A 187 10.61 22.80 0.41
CA LEU A 187 10.44 24.16 -0.08
C LEU A 187 10.71 25.20 1.02
N VAL A 188 10.19 24.96 2.24
CA VAL A 188 10.48 25.81 3.40
C VAL A 188 11.97 25.79 3.74
N ALA A 189 12.61 24.62 3.74
CA ALA A 189 14.05 24.49 3.98
C ALA A 189 14.88 25.21 2.92
N ALA A 190 14.52 25.10 1.63
CA ALA A 190 15.19 25.82 0.55
C ALA A 190 15.06 27.34 0.69
N VAL A 191 13.87 27.83 1.04
CA VAL A 191 13.64 29.27 1.31
C VAL A 191 14.49 29.73 2.49
N ALA A 192 14.51 28.98 3.60
CA ALA A 192 15.35 29.30 4.76
C ALA A 192 16.85 29.28 4.41
N PHE A 193 17.29 28.33 3.59
CA PHE A 193 18.68 28.26 3.14
C PHE A 193 19.07 29.46 2.27
N VAL A 194 18.19 29.88 1.34
CA VAL A 194 18.40 31.07 0.50
C VAL A 194 18.44 32.34 1.34
N THR A 195 17.54 32.51 2.31
CA THR A 195 17.54 33.70 3.18
C THR A 195 18.81 33.78 4.03
N VAL A 196 19.26 32.65 4.59
CA VAL A 196 20.55 32.56 5.30
C VAL A 196 21.71 32.90 4.38
N MET A 197 21.78 32.33 3.17
CA MET A 197 22.84 32.67 2.21
C MET A 197 22.85 34.16 1.82
N VAL A 198 21.69 34.76 1.57
CA VAL A 198 21.57 36.19 1.23
C VAL A 198 22.01 37.06 2.41
N TYR A 199 21.63 36.71 3.64
CA TYR A 199 22.07 37.41 4.84
C TYR A 199 23.59 37.38 4.97
N TRP A 200 24.20 36.20 4.84
CA TRP A 200 25.65 36.02 4.91
C TRP A 200 26.41 36.79 3.84
N ARG A 201 25.87 36.83 2.62
CA ARG A 201 26.44 37.59 1.50
C ARG A 201 26.34 39.10 1.71
N LYS A 202 25.37 39.57 2.48
CA LYS A 202 25.17 41.00 2.78
C LYS A 202 25.98 41.48 3.98
N THR A 203 26.32 40.58 4.91
CA THR A 203 27.13 40.87 6.11
C THR A 203 28.64 40.75 5.89
N ARG A 204 29.07 40.35 4.69
CA ARG A 204 30.47 40.28 4.27
C ARG A 204 30.76 41.39 3.27
#